data_AF-A0A7L1DKS2-F1
#
_entry.id   AF-A0A7L1DKS2-F1
#
_cell.length_a   1.000
_cell.length_b   1.000
_cell.length_c   1.000
_cell.angle_alpha   90.00
_cell.angle_beta   90.00
_cell.angle_gamma   90.00
#
_symmetry.space_group_name_H-M   'P 1'
#
loop_
_entity.id
_entity.type
_entity.pdbx_description
1 polymer ?
#
loop_
_entity_poly.entity_id
_entity_poly.type
_entity_poly.pdbx_seq_one_letter_code
_entity_poly.pdbx_strand_id
1 'polypeptide(L)'
;QLLARLEGRSSLKNLEPYLFAEEGSPVHGDIIEFHGPEGTGKTEMLYHLIARCIIPKSGGGLGVEVMFIDTDYHFDMLRLVTILENRLAQKTEEMIKQCLGRLFLVSCSSSTQLLLTLYSLENLFCAHPSLCVVLLDSMSAFYWIDRSNGGESLTLQEMNLKKCANFLEKLVRQHHLVLFATTQTLMQKSANSAESFFPLKLPHETDTDYRPYLCKSWQQMVTHRIFLSKQCNSVNSPGFTAVSCHLKRNQVVKRSFSVAECGVQF
;
A
#
# COMPACT_ATOMS: atom_id res chain seq x y z
N GLN A 1 -3.51 23.22 15.55
CA GLN A 1 -3.83 21.79 15.78
C GLN A 1 -5.27 21.41 15.40
N LEU A 2 -6.29 22.22 15.71
CA LEU A 2 -7.68 21.91 15.34
C LEU A 2 -8.02 22.16 13.84
N LEU A 3 -7.41 23.16 13.20
CA LEU A 3 -7.75 23.56 11.83
C LEU A 3 -7.44 22.51 10.77
N ALA A 4 -6.30 21.81 10.83
CA ALA A 4 -5.97 20.72 9.91
C ALA A 4 -6.90 19.49 10.04
N ARG A 5 -7.67 19.39 11.14
CA ARG A 5 -8.74 18.39 11.33
C ARG A 5 -10.10 18.87 10.83
N LEU A 6 -10.27 20.18 10.66
CA LEU A 6 -11.53 20.83 10.24
C LEU A 6 -11.53 21.17 8.75
N GLU A 7 -10.37 21.46 8.16
CA GLU A 7 -10.21 21.56 6.71
C GLU A 7 -10.28 20.15 6.11
N GLY A 8 -11.28 19.92 5.26
CA GLY A 8 -11.44 18.65 4.57
C GLY A 8 -10.22 18.35 3.71
N ARG A 9 -9.67 17.13 3.84
CA ARG A 9 -8.57 16.69 2.98
C ARG A 9 -9.03 16.56 1.53
N SER A 10 -8.07 16.65 0.61
CA SER A 10 -8.30 16.47 -0.82
C SER A 10 -8.93 15.11 -1.11
N SER A 11 -9.99 15.11 -1.93
CA SER A 11 -10.65 13.88 -2.35
C SER A 11 -9.73 13.02 -3.23
N LEU A 12 -9.74 11.71 -2.97
CA LEU A 12 -9.02 10.69 -3.74
C LEU A 12 -9.91 9.96 -4.77
N LYS A 13 -11.07 10.54 -5.13
CA LYS A 13 -12.07 9.90 -6.01
C LYS A 13 -11.51 9.46 -7.37
N ASN A 14 -10.42 10.06 -7.84
CA ASN A 14 -9.81 9.76 -9.13
C ASN A 14 -8.36 9.25 -8.99
N LEU A 15 -7.99 8.67 -7.84
CA LEU A 15 -6.62 8.21 -7.63
C LEU A 15 -6.19 7.15 -8.64
N GLU A 16 -7.02 6.11 -8.83
CA GLU A 16 -6.83 5.12 -9.89
C GLU A 16 -8.18 4.53 -10.33
N PRO A 17 -8.84 5.14 -11.32
CA PRO A 17 -10.17 4.72 -11.75
C PRO A 17 -10.23 3.25 -12.20
N TYR A 18 -9.19 2.71 -12.84
CA TYR A 18 -9.24 1.33 -13.35
C TYR A 18 -9.15 0.29 -12.23
N LEU A 19 -8.38 0.59 -11.19
CA LEU A 19 -8.25 -0.28 -10.02
C LEU A 19 -9.52 -0.24 -9.15
N PHE A 20 -10.17 0.92 -9.03
CA PHE A 20 -11.27 1.14 -8.07
C PHE A 20 -12.67 1.38 -8.71
N ALA A 21 -12.82 1.24 -10.04
CA ALA A 21 -14.03 1.61 -10.80
C ALA A 21 -15.35 1.07 -10.21
N GLU A 22 -15.35 -0.19 -9.78
CA GLU A 22 -16.57 -0.91 -9.38
C GLU A 22 -16.72 -1.01 -7.87
N GLU A 23 -15.63 -0.90 -7.12
CA GLU A 23 -15.61 -1.02 -5.65
C GLU A 23 -15.87 0.32 -4.96
N GLY A 24 -15.69 1.42 -5.70
CA GLY A 24 -15.67 2.77 -5.19
C GLY A 24 -14.24 3.22 -4.91
N SER A 25 -13.93 4.47 -5.25
CA SER A 25 -12.62 5.05 -5.02
C SER A 25 -12.28 5.07 -3.52
N PRO A 26 -10.99 4.94 -3.15
CA PRO A 26 -10.56 4.98 -1.77
C PRO A 26 -11.04 6.26 -1.08
N VAL A 27 -11.63 6.09 0.10
CA VAL A 27 -12.09 7.19 0.94
C VAL A 27 -11.24 7.30 2.20
N HIS A 28 -11.22 8.47 2.81
CA HIS A 28 -10.47 8.68 4.06
C HIS A 28 -10.91 7.67 5.13
N GLY A 29 -9.92 7.05 5.78
CA GLY A 29 -10.13 5.94 6.70
C GLY A 29 -9.85 4.58 6.08
N ASP A 30 -9.75 4.47 4.75
CA ASP A 30 -9.46 3.21 4.09
C ASP A 30 -8.00 2.78 4.28
N ILE A 31 -7.85 1.48 4.48
CA ILE A 31 -6.57 0.77 4.55
C ILE A 31 -6.61 -0.31 3.46
N ILE A 32 -5.74 -0.18 2.47
CA ILE A 32 -5.66 -1.03 1.29
C ILE A 32 -4.37 -1.84 1.36
N GLU A 33 -4.51 -3.16 1.31
CA GLU A 33 -3.41 -4.12 1.33
C GLU A 33 -3.14 -4.67 -0.07
N PHE A 34 -1.97 -4.39 -0.63
CA PHE A 34 -1.44 -5.07 -1.81
C PHE A 34 -0.69 -6.33 -1.39
N HIS A 35 -1.28 -7.50 -1.62
CA HIS A 35 -0.69 -8.78 -1.24
C HIS A 35 -0.19 -9.57 -2.46
N GLY A 36 0.97 -10.19 -2.34
CA GLY A 36 1.39 -11.22 -3.30
C GLY A 36 2.87 -11.60 -3.20
N PRO A 37 3.30 -12.63 -3.95
CA PRO A 37 4.69 -13.06 -4.03
C PRO A 37 5.65 -11.95 -4.48
N GLU A 38 6.94 -12.14 -4.28
CA GLU A 38 7.96 -11.24 -4.84
C GLU A 38 7.83 -11.15 -6.37
N GLY A 39 8.15 -9.98 -6.94
CA GLY A 39 8.13 -9.79 -8.39
C GLY A 39 6.74 -9.69 -9.03
N THR A 40 5.65 -9.55 -8.26
CA THR A 40 4.28 -9.37 -8.80
C THR A 40 3.87 -7.90 -9.03
N GLY A 41 4.81 -6.96 -8.95
CA GLY A 41 4.56 -5.54 -9.25
C GLY A 41 3.99 -4.70 -8.09
N LYS A 42 4.12 -5.16 -6.84
CA LYS A 42 3.67 -4.41 -5.65
C LYS A 42 4.31 -3.02 -5.55
N THR A 43 5.64 -2.94 -5.54
CA THR A 43 6.37 -1.67 -5.46
C THR A 43 6.11 -0.77 -6.68
N GLU A 44 5.98 -1.36 -7.87
CA GLU A 44 5.59 -0.64 -9.09
C GLU A 44 4.17 -0.03 -8.99
N MET A 45 3.24 -0.74 -8.36
CA MET A 45 1.91 -0.20 -8.04
C MET A 45 2.00 0.97 -7.05
N LEU A 46 2.89 0.91 -6.05
CA LEU A 46 3.11 2.05 -5.15
C LEU A 46 3.69 3.25 -5.90
N TYR A 47 4.70 3.08 -6.75
CA TYR A 47 5.23 4.17 -7.58
C TYR A 47 4.20 4.77 -8.52
N HIS A 48 3.36 3.92 -9.11
CA HIS A 48 2.23 4.35 -9.92
C HIS A 48 1.27 5.26 -9.14
N LEU A 49 0.91 4.87 -7.92
CA LEU A 49 0.04 5.65 -7.03
C LEU A 49 0.71 6.95 -6.56
N ILE A 50 2.01 6.91 -6.23
CA ILE A 50 2.79 8.11 -5.90
C ILE A 50 2.71 9.10 -7.07
N ALA A 51 3.03 8.66 -8.29
CA ALA A 51 2.98 9.51 -9.48
C ALA A 51 1.58 10.10 -9.70
N ARG A 52 0.50 9.31 -9.55
CA ARG A 52 -0.88 9.81 -9.66
C ARG A 52 -1.20 10.87 -8.61
N CYS A 53 -0.70 10.73 -7.39
CA CYS A 53 -0.89 11.71 -6.32
C CYS A 53 -0.10 13.00 -6.58
N ILE A 54 1.20 12.89 -6.84
CA ILE A 54 2.12 14.04 -6.83
C ILE A 54 2.15 14.81 -8.14
N ILE A 55 1.64 14.28 -9.25
CA ILE A 55 1.48 15.04 -10.50
C ILE A 55 0.38 16.10 -10.30
N PRO A 56 0.56 17.36 -10.79
CA PRO A 56 -0.47 18.40 -10.67
C PRO A 56 -1.75 18.04 -11.43
N LYS A 57 -2.88 18.63 -11.03
CA LYS A 57 -4.19 18.43 -11.69
C LYS A 57 -4.18 18.77 -13.19
N SER A 58 -3.44 19.80 -13.59
CA SER A 58 -3.23 20.15 -15.00
C SER A 58 -2.50 19.07 -15.81
N GLY A 59 -1.69 18.23 -15.15
CA GLY A 59 -1.03 17.05 -15.73
C GLY A 59 -1.80 15.74 -15.51
N GLY A 60 -3.06 15.81 -15.08
CA GLY A 60 -3.90 14.64 -14.84
C GLY A 60 -3.60 13.87 -13.54
N GLY A 61 -2.86 14.45 -12.60
CA GLY A 61 -2.70 13.91 -11.25
C GLY A 61 -3.65 14.56 -10.23
N LEU A 62 -3.43 14.32 -8.94
CA LEU A 62 -4.24 14.91 -7.88
C LEU A 62 -3.62 16.18 -7.27
N GLY A 63 -2.30 16.35 -7.38
CA GLY A 63 -1.55 17.43 -6.77
C GLY A 63 -1.53 17.39 -5.25
N VAL A 64 -1.59 16.19 -4.66
CA VAL A 64 -1.59 15.98 -3.20
C VAL A 64 -0.22 15.53 -2.71
N GLU A 65 0.03 15.68 -1.41
CA GLU A 65 1.25 15.23 -0.77
C GLU A 65 1.12 13.79 -0.28
N VAL A 66 2.25 13.08 -0.27
CA VAL A 66 2.34 11.65 -0.01
C VAL A 66 3.49 11.33 0.93
N MET A 67 3.27 10.45 1.90
CA MET A 67 4.31 9.88 2.75
C MET A 67 4.61 8.45 2.29
N PHE A 68 5.85 8.17 1.92
CA PHE A 68 6.35 6.83 1.66
C PHE A 68 7.23 6.36 2.82
N ILE A 69 6.86 5.24 3.42
CA ILE A 69 7.62 4.56 4.47
C ILE A 69 8.22 3.30 3.85
N ASP A 70 9.52 3.31 3.65
CA ASP A 70 10.30 2.18 3.16
C ASP A 70 10.84 1.37 4.33
N THR A 71 10.55 0.08 4.40
CA THR A 71 11.08 -0.81 5.43
C THR A 71 12.10 -1.81 4.90
N ASP A 72 12.23 -1.91 3.58
CA ASP A 72 13.09 -2.88 2.90
C ASP A 72 14.26 -2.19 2.15
N TYR A 73 14.35 -0.85 2.20
CA TYR A 73 15.38 -0.03 1.53
C TYR A 73 15.42 -0.22 0.01
N HIS A 74 14.27 -0.52 -0.59
CA HIS A 74 14.13 -0.77 -2.03
C HIS A 74 13.54 0.42 -2.79
N PHE A 75 13.29 1.56 -2.13
CA PHE A 75 12.83 2.76 -2.82
C PHE A 75 13.88 3.25 -3.82
N ASP A 76 13.49 3.35 -5.09
CA ASP A 76 14.31 3.79 -6.21
C ASP A 76 13.76 5.11 -6.75
N MET A 77 14.46 6.20 -6.41
CA MET A 77 14.12 7.55 -6.87
C MET A 77 14.24 7.68 -8.40
N LEU A 78 15.21 7.01 -9.03
CA LEU A 78 15.40 7.07 -10.47
C LEU A 78 14.22 6.42 -11.18
N ARG A 79 13.75 5.28 -10.68
CA ARG A 79 12.55 4.62 -11.20
C ARG A 79 11.33 5.54 -11.13
N LEU A 80 11.11 6.23 -10.01
CA LEU A 80 10.02 7.19 -9.88
C LEU A 80 10.17 8.38 -10.86
N VAL A 81 11.38 8.92 -11.02
CA VAL A 81 11.66 10.00 -11.97
C VAL A 81 11.35 9.56 -13.41
N THR A 82 11.77 8.36 -13.82
CA THR A 82 11.43 7.79 -15.14
C THR A 82 9.92 7.70 -15.36
N ILE A 83 9.16 7.31 -14.32
CA ILE A 83 7.69 7.27 -14.40
C ILE A 83 7.11 8.68 -14.59
N LEU A 84 7.62 9.67 -13.85
CA LEU A 84 7.18 11.07 -13.96
C LEU A 84 7.48 11.65 -15.34
N GLU A 85 8.69 11.46 -15.85
CA GLU A 85 9.12 11.91 -17.18
C GLU A 85 8.23 11.34 -18.29
N ASN A 86 7.74 10.12 -18.14
CA ASN A 86 6.88 9.49 -19.12
C ASN A 86 5.39 9.82 -18.96
N ARG A 87 4.98 10.43 -17.85
CA ARG A 87 3.59 10.87 -17.60
C ARG A 87 3.37 12.35 -17.83
N LEU A 88 4.41 13.17 -17.67
CA LEU A 88 4.33 14.61 -17.83
C LEU A 88 4.45 14.98 -19.31
N ALA A 89 3.57 15.86 -19.78
CA ALA A 89 3.65 16.42 -21.13
C ALA A 89 4.91 17.28 -21.32
N GLN A 90 5.31 17.99 -20.27
CA GLN A 90 6.54 18.78 -20.22
C GLN A 90 7.55 18.10 -19.30
N LYS A 91 8.62 17.55 -19.88
CA LYS A 91 9.69 16.82 -19.17
C LYS A 91 10.78 17.77 -18.67
N THR A 92 10.38 18.90 -18.07
CA THR A 92 11.34 19.87 -17.52
C THR A 92 11.77 19.46 -16.11
N GLU A 93 13.02 19.73 -15.78
CA GLU A 93 13.58 19.41 -14.46
C GLU A 93 12.80 20.13 -13.34
N GLU A 94 12.36 21.36 -13.59
CA GLU A 94 11.58 22.17 -12.64
C GLU A 94 10.23 21.52 -12.34
N MET A 95 9.55 20.95 -13.36
CA MET A 95 8.26 20.28 -13.18
C MET A 95 8.43 18.99 -12.37
N ILE A 96 9.50 18.22 -12.64
CA ILE A 96 9.81 17.00 -11.89
C ILE A 96 10.13 17.35 -10.43
N LYS A 97 10.98 18.36 -10.19
CA LYS A 97 11.29 18.87 -8.84
C LYS A 97 10.03 19.33 -8.11
N GLN A 98 9.12 20.02 -8.78
CA GLN A 98 7.85 20.45 -8.19
C GLN A 98 6.96 19.26 -7.80
N CYS A 99 6.93 18.19 -8.61
CA CYS A 99 6.21 16.96 -8.27
C CYS A 99 6.85 16.26 -7.06
N LEU A 100 8.17 16.06 -7.09
CA LEU A 100 8.93 15.42 -6.00
C LEU A 100 8.87 16.21 -4.70
N GLY A 101 8.68 17.53 -4.74
CA GLY A 101 8.46 18.36 -3.55
C GLY A 101 7.19 18.00 -2.75
N ARG A 102 6.30 17.16 -3.29
CA ARG A 102 5.11 16.62 -2.61
C ARG A 102 5.32 15.22 -2.03
N LEU A 103 6.51 14.63 -2.20
CA LEU A 103 6.86 13.31 -1.67
C LEU A 103 7.70 13.46 -0.40
N PHE A 104 7.21 12.89 0.69
CA PHE A 104 7.97 12.66 1.91
C PHE A 104 8.42 11.21 1.93
N LEU A 105 9.71 10.96 2.18
CA LEU A 105 10.29 9.62 2.21
C LEU A 105 10.98 9.40 3.56
N VAL A 106 10.67 8.27 4.20
CA VAL A 106 11.36 7.81 5.41
C VAL A 106 11.65 6.33 5.31
N SER A 107 12.84 5.91 5.72
CA SER A 107 13.24 4.50 5.75
C SER A 107 13.37 4.00 7.19
N CYS A 108 12.89 2.79 7.46
CA CYS A 108 12.95 2.14 8.77
C CYS A 108 13.65 0.79 8.65
N SER A 109 14.57 0.47 9.56
CA SER A 109 15.32 -0.80 9.57
C SER A 109 14.83 -1.82 10.60
N SER A 110 13.83 -1.46 11.40
CA SER A 110 13.20 -2.36 12.37
C SER A 110 11.76 -1.98 12.67
N SER A 111 10.99 -2.91 13.22
CA SER A 111 9.62 -2.70 13.69
C SER A 111 9.54 -1.65 14.81
N THR A 112 10.55 -1.59 15.68
CA THR A 112 10.68 -0.56 16.71
C THR A 112 10.92 0.82 16.11
N GLN A 113 11.82 0.94 15.12
CA GLN A 113 12.04 2.22 14.43
C GLN A 113 10.79 2.66 13.69
N LEU A 114 10.11 1.74 12.99
CA LEU A 114 8.83 2.02 12.33
C LEU A 114 7.84 2.60 13.34
N LEU A 115 7.66 1.95 14.49
CA LEU A 115 6.74 2.43 15.53
C LEU A 115 7.09 3.85 16.00
N LEU A 116 8.36 4.13 16.29
CA LEU A 116 8.82 5.46 16.71
C LEU A 116 8.62 6.51 15.62
N THR A 117 8.91 6.16 14.37
CA THR A 117 8.65 7.02 13.21
C THR A 117 7.17 7.35 13.11
N LEU A 118 6.27 6.37 13.27
CA LEU A 118 4.84 6.64 13.23
C LEU A 118 4.41 7.65 14.30
N TYR A 119 4.93 7.55 15.53
CA TYR A 119 4.69 8.54 16.59
C TYR A 119 5.17 9.95 16.20
N SER A 120 6.32 10.08 15.54
CA SER A 120 6.83 11.39 15.13
C SER A 120 6.05 12.01 13.97
N LEU A 121 5.45 11.18 13.10
CA LEU A 121 4.65 11.62 11.97
C LEU A 121 3.31 12.27 12.36
N GLU A 122 2.80 12.06 13.58
CA GLU A 122 1.54 12.67 14.06
C GLU A 122 1.57 14.20 13.94
N ASN A 123 2.71 14.82 14.24
CA ASN A 123 2.92 16.26 14.09
C ASN A 123 3.00 16.69 12.62
N LEU A 124 3.64 15.87 11.77
CA LEU A 124 3.77 16.16 10.34
C LEU A 124 2.40 16.19 9.66
N PHE A 125 1.54 15.22 9.94
CA PHE A 125 0.17 15.18 9.38
C PHE A 125 -0.71 16.35 9.83
N CYS A 126 -0.38 16.99 10.97
CA CYS A 126 -1.04 18.21 11.42
C CYS A 126 -0.50 19.47 10.73
N ALA A 127 0.79 19.49 10.41
CA ALA A 127 1.45 20.60 9.72
C ALA A 127 1.17 20.62 8.21
N HIS A 128 0.86 19.46 7.63
CA HIS A 128 0.61 19.27 6.20
C HIS A 128 -0.82 18.76 5.93
N PRO A 129 -1.82 19.65 5.76
CA PRO A 129 -3.19 19.27 5.41
C PRO A 129 -3.30 18.56 4.04
N SER A 130 -2.39 18.87 3.11
CA SER A 130 -2.33 18.24 1.78
C SER A 130 -1.80 16.80 1.81
N LEU A 131 -1.11 16.40 2.89
CA LEU A 131 -0.57 15.06 3.09
C LEU A 131 -1.67 14.09 3.52
N CYS A 132 -2.33 13.47 2.55
CA CYS A 132 -3.52 12.64 2.76
C CYS A 132 -3.32 11.15 2.44
N VAL A 133 -2.16 10.77 1.90
CA VAL A 133 -1.84 9.38 1.53
C VAL A 133 -0.55 8.94 2.22
N VAL A 134 -0.60 7.73 2.79
CA VAL A 134 0.57 7.02 3.33
C VAL A 134 0.75 5.73 2.53
N LEU A 135 1.95 5.48 2.02
CA LEU A 135 2.35 4.21 1.42
C LEU A 135 3.40 3.56 2.31
N LEU A 136 3.21 2.28 2.63
CA LEU A 136 4.11 1.48 3.46
C LEU A 136 4.60 0.26 2.68
N ASP A 137 5.88 0.22 2.35
CA ASP A 137 6.52 -0.90 1.64
C ASP A 137 7.61 -1.51 2.53
N SER A 138 7.37 -2.58 3.30
CA SER A 138 6.16 -3.39 3.45
C SER A 138 5.80 -3.59 4.93
N MET A 139 4.53 -3.82 5.24
CA MET A 139 4.10 -4.12 6.62
C MET A 139 4.71 -5.46 7.13
N SER A 140 5.07 -6.34 6.21
CA SER A 140 5.59 -7.68 6.50
C SER A 140 7.12 -7.76 6.69
N ALA A 141 7.85 -6.66 6.43
CA ALA A 141 9.32 -6.66 6.37
C ALA A 141 10.00 -7.28 7.60
N PHE A 142 9.53 -6.93 8.79
CA PHE A 142 10.15 -7.36 10.05
C PHE A 142 9.55 -8.65 10.63
N TYR A 143 8.65 -9.32 9.91
CA TYR A 143 7.87 -10.44 10.43
C TYR A 143 8.76 -11.53 11.06
N TRP A 144 9.78 -12.00 10.33
CA TRP A 144 10.64 -13.09 10.81
C TRP A 144 11.55 -12.67 11.96
N ILE A 145 12.04 -11.43 11.93
CA ILE A 145 12.92 -10.88 12.98
C ILE A 145 12.13 -10.73 14.29
N ASP A 146 10.92 -10.16 14.22
CA ASP A 146 10.06 -10.00 15.40
C ASP A 146 9.64 -11.37 15.99
N ARG A 147 9.35 -12.35 15.12
CA ARG A 147 9.05 -13.74 15.52
C ARG A 147 10.24 -14.39 16.24
N SER A 148 11.44 -14.23 15.73
CA SER A 148 12.66 -14.73 16.37
C SER A 148 12.87 -14.08 17.74
N ASN A 149 12.72 -12.76 17.82
CA ASN A 149 12.92 -11.99 19.05
C ASN A 149 11.88 -12.29 20.15
N GLY A 150 10.69 -12.75 19.78
CA GLY A 150 9.62 -13.09 20.71
C GLY A 150 9.78 -14.42 21.44
N GLY A 151 10.75 -15.25 21.06
CA GLY A 151 10.96 -16.58 21.65
C GLY A 151 9.73 -17.47 21.52
N GLU A 152 9.35 -18.17 22.59
CA GLU A 152 8.18 -19.08 22.59
C GLU A 152 6.83 -18.36 22.73
N SER A 153 6.83 -17.08 23.11
CA SER A 153 5.60 -16.34 23.38
C SER A 153 5.06 -15.68 22.11
N LEU A 154 3.97 -16.23 21.56
CA LEU A 154 3.25 -15.63 20.42
C LEU A 154 2.90 -14.15 20.65
N THR A 155 2.60 -13.77 21.88
CA THR A 155 2.31 -12.37 22.25
C THR A 155 3.52 -11.46 22.04
N LEU A 156 4.72 -11.92 22.43
CA LEU A 156 5.96 -11.15 22.23
C LEU A 156 6.37 -11.15 20.76
N GLN A 157 6.19 -12.27 20.07
CA GLN A 157 6.43 -12.40 18.64
C GLN A 157 5.64 -11.40 17.79
N GLU A 158 4.38 -11.12 18.17
CA GLU A 158 3.50 -10.20 17.44
C GLU A 158 3.45 -8.79 18.04
N MET A 159 4.16 -8.53 19.14
CA MET A 159 4.01 -7.31 19.92
C MET A 159 4.24 -6.04 19.11
N ASN A 160 5.35 -5.97 18.37
CA ASN A 160 5.73 -4.76 17.63
C ASN A 160 4.80 -4.55 16.43
N LEU A 161 4.56 -5.59 15.63
CA LEU A 161 3.60 -5.57 14.53
C LEU A 161 2.22 -5.10 14.99
N LYS A 162 1.74 -5.60 16.14
CA LYS A 162 0.45 -5.20 16.73
C LYS A 162 0.43 -3.73 17.13
N LYS A 163 1.52 -3.23 17.74
CA LYS A 163 1.65 -1.79 18.08
C LYS A 163 1.64 -0.92 16.82
N CYS A 164 2.40 -1.29 15.78
CA CYS A 164 2.41 -0.58 14.50
C CYS A 164 1.03 -0.58 13.83
N ALA A 165 0.35 -1.73 13.75
CA ALA A 165 -0.98 -1.83 13.15
C ALA A 165 -1.99 -0.94 13.88
N ASN A 166 -2.07 -1.03 15.21
CA ASN A 166 -2.99 -0.22 16.01
C ASN A 166 -2.71 1.29 15.85
N PHE A 167 -1.43 1.68 15.79
CA PHE A 167 -1.08 3.09 15.66
C PHE A 167 -1.31 3.62 14.24
N LEU A 168 -1.05 2.83 13.20
CA LEU A 168 -1.43 3.14 11.81
C LEU A 168 -2.94 3.35 11.70
N GLU A 169 -3.75 2.46 12.28
CA GLU A 169 -5.21 2.62 12.29
C GLU A 169 -5.64 3.93 12.95
N LYS A 170 -5.04 4.24 14.10
CA LYS A 170 -5.27 5.51 14.81
C LYS A 170 -4.94 6.71 13.91
N LEU A 171 -3.76 6.71 13.27
CA LEU A 171 -3.33 7.79 12.38
C LEU A 171 -4.29 7.96 11.21
N VAL A 172 -4.62 6.88 10.52
CA VAL A 172 -5.50 6.88 9.35
C VAL A 172 -6.86 7.46 9.69
N ARG A 173 -7.47 7.04 10.80
CA ARG A 173 -8.79 7.51 11.23
C ARG A 173 -8.78 8.93 11.77
N GLN A 174 -7.83 9.28 12.64
CA GLN A 174 -7.81 10.59 13.30
C GLN A 174 -7.37 11.73 12.40
N HIS A 175 -6.58 11.42 11.38
CA HIS A 175 -6.08 12.39 10.42
C HIS A 175 -6.76 12.26 9.06
N HIS A 176 -7.81 11.46 8.90
CA HIS A 176 -8.51 11.27 7.63
C HIS A 176 -7.55 10.95 6.47
N LEU A 177 -6.65 9.99 6.67
CA LEU A 177 -5.68 9.57 5.65
C LEU A 177 -6.22 8.36 4.87
N VAL A 178 -5.52 7.98 3.81
CA VAL A 178 -5.65 6.67 3.18
C VAL A 178 -4.29 5.96 3.24
N LEU A 179 -4.30 4.70 3.67
CA LEU A 179 -3.09 3.87 3.77
C LEU A 179 -3.08 2.83 2.66
N PHE A 180 -2.01 2.82 1.87
CA PHE A 180 -1.65 1.70 1.00
C PHE A 180 -0.46 0.97 1.62
N ALA A 181 -0.57 -0.33 1.79
CA ALA A 181 0.53 -1.11 2.34
C ALA A 181 0.73 -2.39 1.54
N THR A 182 1.98 -2.81 1.39
CA THR A 182 2.30 -4.08 0.76
C THR A 182 2.52 -5.16 1.82
N THR A 183 2.17 -6.39 1.47
CA THR A 183 2.51 -7.58 2.24
C THR A 183 3.00 -8.70 1.32
N GLN A 184 3.98 -9.46 1.78
CA GLN A 184 4.57 -10.56 1.02
C GLN A 184 3.87 -11.88 1.33
N THR A 185 3.92 -12.83 0.39
CA THR A 185 3.48 -14.21 0.62
C THR A 185 4.60 -15.01 1.29
N LEU A 186 4.58 -15.08 2.63
CA LEU A 186 5.63 -15.77 3.40
C LEU A 186 5.33 -17.26 3.64
N MET A 187 4.06 -17.63 3.68
CA MET A 187 3.61 -18.99 3.98
C MET A 187 3.18 -19.69 2.68
N GLN A 188 3.82 -20.80 2.32
CA GLN A 188 3.35 -21.69 1.26
C GLN A 188 2.52 -22.84 1.87
N LYS A 189 1.50 -23.31 1.14
CA LYS A 189 0.74 -24.50 1.55
C LYS A 189 1.59 -25.75 1.28
N SER A 190 1.70 -26.65 2.25
CA SER A 190 2.07 -28.04 1.98
C SER A 190 0.85 -28.74 1.37
N ALA A 191 1.06 -29.64 0.39
CA ALA A 191 -0.01 -30.34 -0.33
C ALA A 191 -1.01 -31.13 0.56
N ASN A 192 -0.70 -31.30 1.86
CA ASN A 192 -1.53 -32.00 2.84
C ASN A 192 -1.88 -31.08 4.02
N SER A 193 -3.07 -30.47 4.04
CA SER A 193 -3.64 -29.94 5.28
C SER A 193 -5.17 -29.97 5.26
N ALA A 194 -5.72 -30.96 5.94
CA ALA A 194 -7.13 -31.16 6.21
C ALA A 194 -7.64 -30.36 7.43
N GLU A 195 -6.88 -29.40 7.95
CA GLU A 195 -7.28 -28.62 9.12
C GLU A 195 -7.18 -27.11 8.86
N SER A 196 -8.32 -26.50 8.54
CA SER A 196 -8.47 -25.05 8.52
C SER A 196 -9.38 -24.61 9.66
N PHE A 197 -8.77 -24.29 10.80
CA PHE A 197 -9.42 -23.64 11.94
C PHE A 197 -9.58 -22.12 11.72
N PHE A 198 -10.21 -21.67 10.62
CA PHE A 198 -10.71 -20.30 10.48
C PHE A 198 -11.90 -20.26 9.51
N PRO A 199 -13.09 -19.82 9.92
CA PRO A 199 -14.24 -19.69 9.03
C PRO A 199 -14.19 -18.33 8.33
N LEU A 200 -13.50 -18.28 7.19
CA LEU A 200 -13.67 -17.23 6.17
C LEU A 200 -13.37 -17.85 4.80
N LYS A 201 -14.18 -18.85 4.42
CA LYS A 201 -14.29 -19.26 3.02
C LYS A 201 -15.14 -18.22 2.32
N LEU A 202 -14.52 -17.31 1.56
CA LEU A 202 -15.23 -16.48 0.61
C LEU A 202 -15.84 -17.37 -0.50
N PRO A 203 -17.07 -17.09 -1.00
CA PRO A 203 -17.84 -18.05 -1.79
C PRO A 203 -17.46 -18.16 -3.27
N HIS A 204 -16.31 -17.65 -3.70
CA HIS A 204 -15.87 -17.79 -5.09
C HIS A 204 -14.37 -18.01 -5.15
N GLU A 205 -13.99 -19.19 -5.62
CA GLU A 205 -12.62 -19.60 -5.92
C GLU A 205 -11.98 -18.60 -6.87
N THR A 206 -11.14 -17.73 -6.33
CA THR A 206 -9.90 -17.38 -7.02
C THR A 206 -8.81 -18.21 -6.40
N ASP A 207 -8.04 -18.86 -7.25
CA ASP A 207 -6.85 -19.69 -7.01
C ASP A 207 -5.71 -18.87 -6.34
N THR A 208 -6.00 -18.24 -5.20
CA THR A 208 -5.07 -17.45 -4.41
C THR A 208 -4.95 -18.12 -3.04
N ASP A 209 -3.84 -18.84 -2.86
CA ASP A 209 -3.38 -19.51 -1.61
C ASP A 209 -3.08 -18.49 -0.48
N TYR A 210 -4.00 -17.58 -0.20
CA TYR A 210 -3.83 -16.57 0.83
C TYR A 210 -4.10 -17.14 2.21
N ARG A 211 -3.05 -17.23 3.02
CA ARG A 211 -3.16 -17.48 4.46
C ARG A 211 -2.79 -16.22 5.24
N PRO A 212 -3.73 -15.61 5.98
CA PRO A 212 -3.40 -14.46 6.81
C PRO A 212 -2.43 -14.88 7.91
N TYR A 213 -1.26 -14.23 7.97
CA TYR A 213 -0.18 -14.53 8.92
C TYR A 213 0.21 -13.33 9.80
N LEU A 214 -0.16 -12.11 9.39
CA LEU A 214 0.01 -10.91 10.20
C LEU A 214 -0.99 -10.91 11.37
N CYS A 215 -0.70 -10.12 12.42
CA CYS A 215 -1.50 -10.08 13.64
C CYS A 215 -2.98 -9.72 13.37
N LYS A 216 -3.88 -10.12 14.28
CA LYS A 216 -5.33 -9.86 14.15
C LYS A 216 -5.68 -8.38 14.00
N SER A 217 -4.94 -7.48 14.65
CA SER A 217 -5.13 -6.03 14.50
C SER A 217 -5.00 -5.58 13.04
N TRP A 218 -3.99 -6.08 12.32
CA TRP A 218 -3.83 -5.80 10.90
C TRP A 218 -5.01 -6.33 10.08
N GLN A 219 -5.35 -7.60 10.29
CA GLN A 219 -6.41 -8.27 9.52
C GLN A 219 -7.78 -7.57 9.65
N GLN A 220 -8.08 -7.02 10.84
CA GLN A 220 -9.36 -6.37 11.13
C GLN A 220 -9.47 -4.95 10.59
N MET A 221 -8.35 -4.23 10.48
CA MET A 221 -8.35 -2.84 10.02
C MET A 221 -8.28 -2.71 8.49
N VAL A 222 -7.76 -3.71 7.78
CA VAL A 222 -7.74 -3.72 6.31
C VAL A 222 -9.17 -3.66 5.78
N THR A 223 -9.40 -2.74 4.84
CA THR A 223 -10.71 -2.49 4.22
C THR A 223 -10.83 -3.12 2.84
N HIS A 224 -9.71 -3.11 2.10
CA HIS A 224 -9.57 -3.64 0.76
C HIS A 224 -8.30 -4.47 0.69
N ARG A 225 -8.38 -5.66 0.09
CA ARG A 225 -7.21 -6.49 -0.19
C ARG A 225 -7.12 -6.71 -1.69
N ILE A 226 -5.98 -6.39 -2.26
CA ILE A 226 -5.70 -6.50 -3.68
C ILE A 226 -4.59 -7.53 -3.87
N PHE A 227 -4.94 -8.67 -4.45
CA PHE A 227 -4.00 -9.75 -4.72
C PHE A 227 -3.32 -9.53 -6.06
N LEU A 228 -1.99 -9.41 -6.05
CA LEU A 228 -1.17 -9.26 -7.26
C LEU A 228 -0.48 -10.58 -7.62
N SER A 229 -0.63 -11.01 -8.87
CA SER A 229 0.02 -12.21 -9.41
C SER A 229 0.60 -11.96 -10.81
N LYS A 230 1.60 -12.76 -11.19
CA LYS A 230 2.23 -12.71 -12.52
C LYS A 230 1.55 -13.72 -13.46
N GLN A 231 1.23 -13.30 -14.67
CA GLN A 231 0.74 -14.20 -15.73
C GLN A 231 1.96 -14.80 -16.46
N CYS A 232 2.00 -16.13 -16.60
CA CYS A 232 3.13 -16.82 -17.23
C CYS A 232 3.10 -16.85 -18.77
N ASN A 233 2.07 -16.31 -19.44
CA ASN A 233 1.74 -16.69 -20.83
C ASN A 233 1.95 -15.62 -21.93
N SER A 234 2.66 -14.51 -21.68
CA SER A 234 2.82 -13.45 -22.68
C SER A 234 4.27 -13.32 -23.18
N VAL A 235 4.47 -13.69 -24.45
CA VAL A 235 5.76 -13.71 -25.17
C VAL A 235 6.41 -12.31 -25.30
N ASN A 236 5.65 -11.22 -25.15
CA ASN A 236 6.12 -9.85 -25.43
C ASN A 236 6.14 -8.88 -24.23
N SER A 237 5.65 -9.26 -23.04
CA SER A 237 5.83 -8.54 -21.77
C SER A 237 5.16 -9.33 -20.65
N PRO A 238 5.70 -9.41 -19.42
CA PRO A 238 5.02 -10.11 -18.33
C PRO A 238 3.71 -9.36 -17.99
N GLY A 239 2.57 -10.01 -18.27
CA GLY A 239 1.27 -9.53 -17.80
C GLY A 239 1.13 -9.79 -16.31
N PHE A 240 0.45 -8.91 -15.60
CA PHE A 240 0.11 -9.07 -14.19
C PHE A 240 -1.40 -9.05 -14.02
N THR A 241 -1.87 -9.58 -12.90
CA THR A 241 -3.28 -9.56 -12.51
C THR A 241 -3.40 -8.93 -11.14
N ALA A 242 -4.37 -8.03 -10.98
CA ALA A 242 -4.84 -7.54 -9.70
C ALA A 242 -6.26 -8.07 -9.45
N VAL A 243 -6.46 -8.81 -8.36
CA VAL A 243 -7.78 -9.21 -7.88
C VAL A 243 -8.08 -8.38 -6.64
N SER A 244 -8.94 -7.39 -6.80
CA SER A 244 -9.39 -6.53 -5.70
C SER A 244 -10.58 -7.18 -4.99
N CYS A 245 -10.55 -7.12 -3.66
CA CYS A 245 -11.57 -7.65 -2.78
C CYS A 245 -11.91 -6.60 -1.71
N HIS A 246 -13.12 -6.04 -1.79
CA HIS A 246 -13.62 -5.18 -0.72
C HIS A 246 -14.25 -6.04 0.39
N LEU A 247 -13.58 -6.09 1.55
CA LEU A 247 -13.91 -7.02 2.65
C LEU A 247 -15.27 -6.79 3.32
N LYS A 248 -15.91 -5.62 3.11
CA LYS A 248 -17.25 -5.33 3.64
C LYS A 248 -18.36 -5.54 2.62
N ARG A 249 -18.07 -5.33 1.33
CA ARG A 249 -19.05 -5.41 0.24
C ARG A 249 -19.08 -6.78 -0.44
N ASN A 250 -18.11 -7.66 -0.14
CA ASN A 250 -17.94 -8.97 -0.79
C ASN A 250 -17.91 -8.88 -2.32
N GLN A 251 -17.41 -7.77 -2.85
CA GLN A 251 -17.21 -7.56 -4.27
C GLN A 251 -15.78 -7.96 -4.63
N VAL A 252 -15.64 -8.69 -5.73
CA VAL A 252 -14.36 -9.16 -6.26
C VAL A 252 -14.24 -8.70 -7.71
N VAL A 253 -13.18 -7.97 -8.02
CA VAL A 253 -12.92 -7.43 -9.36
C VAL A 253 -11.53 -7.85 -9.80
N LYS A 254 -11.44 -8.47 -10.99
CA LYS A 254 -10.18 -8.89 -11.59
C LYS A 254 -9.80 -7.92 -12.70
N ARG A 255 -8.58 -7.37 -12.65
CA ARG A 255 -7.98 -6.51 -13.66
C ARG A 255 -6.64 -7.08 -14.09
N SER A 256 -6.31 -6.94 -15.36
CA SER A 256 -4.95 -7.18 -15.84
C SER A 256 -4.20 -5.85 -15.81
N PHE A 257 -2.88 -5.89 -15.67
CA PHE A 257 -2.03 -4.73 -15.86
C PHE A 257 -0.65 -5.14 -16.36
N SER A 258 0.10 -4.19 -16.91
CA SER A 258 1.51 -4.34 -17.27
C SER A 258 2.35 -3.28 -16.54
N VAL A 259 3.66 -3.53 -16.47
CA VAL A 259 4.63 -2.57 -15.94
C VAL A 259 5.47 -2.07 -17.11
N ALA A 260 5.42 -0.77 -17.37
CA ALA A 260 6.14 -0.09 -18.45
C ALA A 260 6.98 1.08 -17.91
N GLU A 261 7.69 1.80 -18.78
CA GLU A 261 8.49 2.97 -18.37
C GLU A 261 7.64 4.05 -17.71
N CYS A 262 6.39 4.23 -18.15
CA CYS A 262 5.43 5.13 -17.54
C CYS A 262 4.76 4.58 -16.27
N GLY A 263 5.22 3.46 -15.71
CA GLY A 263 4.66 2.81 -14.53
C GLY A 263 3.62 1.75 -14.87
N VAL A 264 2.64 1.54 -13.99
CA VAL A 264 1.55 0.58 -14.19
C VAL A 264 0.55 1.07 -15.25
N GLN A 265 0.13 0.15 -16.12
CA GLN A 265 -0.92 0.36 -17.13
C GLN A 265 -1.96 -0.75 -17.02
N PHE A 266 -3.24 -0.37 -16.81
CA PHE A 266 -4.38 -1.28 -16.74
C PHE A 266 -5.03 -1.50 -18.11
#